data_AF-D8F5F1-F1
#
_entry.id   AF-D8F5F1-F1
#
_cell.length_a   1.000
_cell.length_b   1.000
_cell.length_c   1.000
_cell.angle_alpha   90.00
_cell.angle_beta   90.00
_cell.angle_gamma   90.00
#
_symmetry.space_group_name_H-M   'P 1'
#
loop_
_entity.id
_entity.type
_entity.pdbx_description
1 polymer ?
#
loop_
_entity_poly.entity_id
_entity_poly.type
_entity_poly.pdbx_seq_one_letter_code
_entity_poly.pdbx_strand_id
1 'polypeptide(L)'
;MLSRLRSNTVLYSIPKIGSSKKPGRPKKYGSRLGSCAEMAAAFMAYASTYHVFLYGKYREVNAYSQIVMLKTLKCPVRVVWVFRKTQWIAIFSTDLKLSVEQIIEYYGARWKIESGFKEIKQDIGSSKSQTRNAQAVINHINFSIMAATIIWIYGSRLENI
;
A
#
# COMPACT_ATOMS: atom_id res chain seq x y z
N MET A 1 4.03 8.05 -1.10
CA MET A 1 3.51 7.14 -0.04
C MET A 1 2.42 6.28 -0.64
N LEU A 2 2.46 4.98 -0.36
CA LEU A 2 1.47 4.00 -0.80
C LEU A 2 1.03 3.18 0.43
N SER A 3 -0.27 3.11 0.70
CA SER A 3 -0.80 2.37 1.86
C SER A 3 -2.28 2.02 1.69
N ARG A 4 -2.85 1.29 2.66
CA ARG A 4 -4.26 0.89 2.69
C ARG A 4 -5.11 1.95 3.39
N LEU A 5 -6.28 2.26 2.83
CA LEU A 5 -7.29 3.07 3.50
C LEU A 5 -8.20 2.24 4.39
N ARG A 6 -8.62 2.85 5.50
CA ARG A 6 -9.66 2.32 6.38
C ARG A 6 -11.03 2.46 5.73
N SER A 7 -11.92 1.50 5.97
CA SER A 7 -13.27 1.49 5.41
C SER A 7 -14.11 2.72 5.77
N ASN A 8 -13.93 3.26 6.98
CA ASN A 8 -14.62 4.44 7.46
C ASN A 8 -13.93 5.77 7.07
N THR A 9 -12.86 5.74 6.26
CA THR A 9 -12.18 6.97 5.84
C THR A 9 -13.07 7.77 4.91
N VAL A 10 -13.32 9.04 5.25
CA VAL A 10 -14.14 9.95 4.44
C VAL A 10 -13.30 10.56 3.32
N LEU A 11 -13.84 10.49 2.10
CA LEU A 11 -13.21 11.01 0.90
C LEU A 11 -13.85 12.35 0.48
N TYR A 12 -13.03 13.24 -0.06
CA TYR A 12 -13.45 14.53 -0.60
C TYR A 12 -13.07 14.63 -2.07
N SER A 13 -13.88 15.33 -2.86
CA SER A 13 -13.50 15.65 -4.22
C SER A 13 -12.37 16.67 -4.25
N ILE A 14 -11.67 16.73 -5.38
CA ILE A 14 -10.71 17.80 -5.66
C ILE A 14 -11.48 19.12 -5.64
N PRO A 15 -10.98 20.17 -4.96
CA PRO A 15 -11.64 21.47 -4.99
C PRO A 15 -11.75 21.93 -6.45
N LYS A 16 -12.97 22.20 -6.92
CA LYS A 16 -13.17 22.82 -8.23
C LYS A 16 -12.42 24.16 -8.20
N ILE A 17 -11.53 24.38 -9.17
CA ILE A 17 -10.90 25.68 -9.40
C ILE A 17 -12.00 26.58 -9.94
N GLY A 18 -12.77 27.18 -9.03
CA GLY A 18 -13.84 28.10 -9.38
C GLY A 18 -13.27 29.46 -9.73
N SER A 19 -13.70 29.98 -10.89
CA SER A 19 -13.38 31.29 -11.47
C SER A 19 -13.75 32.52 -10.62
N SER A 20 -14.38 32.36 -9.45
CA SER A 20 -14.81 33.49 -8.63
C SER A 20 -13.77 33.84 -7.57
N LYS A 21 -13.15 35.02 -7.71
CA LYS A 21 -12.37 35.72 -6.65
C LYS A 21 -13.28 36.10 -5.48
N LYS A 22 -13.71 35.12 -4.68
CA LYS A 22 -14.34 35.41 -3.39
C LYS A 22 -13.24 35.77 -2.40
N PRO A 23 -13.40 36.82 -1.59
CA PRO A 23 -12.41 37.16 -0.57
C PRO A 23 -12.22 36.01 0.41
N GLY A 24 -10.96 35.70 0.73
CA GLY A 24 -10.58 34.66 1.70
C GLY A 24 -9.66 33.56 1.14
N ARG A 25 -9.24 32.65 2.02
CA ARG A 25 -8.35 31.52 1.67
C ARG A 25 -9.07 30.55 0.71
N PRO A 26 -8.44 30.14 -0.41
CA PRO A 26 -9.01 29.16 -1.33
C PRO A 26 -9.42 27.86 -0.62
N LYS A 27 -10.54 27.27 -1.04
CA LYS A 27 -11.02 26.00 -0.48
C LYS A 27 -10.02 24.89 -0.79
N LYS A 28 -9.57 24.20 0.26
CA LYS A 28 -8.62 23.08 0.14
C LYS A 28 -9.29 21.75 -0.26
N TYR A 29 -10.58 21.61 0.02
CA TYR A 29 -11.35 20.38 -0.21
C TYR A 29 -12.60 20.70 -1.01
N GLY A 30 -12.99 19.79 -1.91
CA GLY A 30 -14.26 19.85 -2.61
C GLY A 30 -15.42 19.31 -1.76
N SER A 31 -16.48 18.88 -2.44
CA SER A 31 -17.62 18.21 -1.82
C SER A 31 -17.19 16.91 -1.12
N ARG A 32 -17.90 16.57 -0.03
CA ARG A 32 -17.78 15.25 0.61
C ARG A 32 -18.35 14.20 -0.35
N LEU A 33 -17.57 13.17 -0.67
CA LEU A 33 -17.99 12.08 -1.56
C LEU A 33 -18.70 10.96 -0.78
N GLY A 34 -18.24 10.67 0.44
CA GLY A 34 -18.75 9.57 1.26
C GLY A 34 -17.64 8.86 2.03
N SER A 35 -17.96 7.77 2.71
CA SER A 35 -16.96 6.86 3.29
C SER A 35 -16.35 5.92 2.23
N CYS A 36 -15.14 5.42 2.44
CA CYS A 36 -14.51 4.46 1.52
C CYS A 36 -15.39 3.23 1.26
N ALA A 37 -16.18 2.80 2.25
CA ALA A 37 -17.11 1.69 2.12
C ALA A 37 -18.33 2.02 1.24
N GLU A 38 -18.94 3.20 1.44
CA GLU A 38 -20.01 3.69 0.56
C GLU A 38 -19.53 3.80 -0.89
N MET A 39 -18.35 4.39 -1.09
CA MET A 39 -17.75 4.51 -2.42
C MET A 39 -17.42 3.14 -3.02
N ALA A 40 -16.94 2.18 -2.22
CA ALA A 40 -16.67 0.82 -2.70
C ALA A 40 -17.94 0.13 -3.24
N ALA A 41 -19.07 0.28 -2.55
CA ALA A 41 -20.35 -0.28 -2.99
C ALA A 41 -20.82 0.38 -4.29
N ALA A 42 -20.70 1.70 -4.42
CA ALA A 42 -21.07 2.44 -5.62
C ALA A 42 -20.17 2.11 -6.83
N PHE A 43 -18.88 1.87 -6.60
CA PHE A 43 -17.89 1.68 -7.66
C PHE A 43 -17.70 0.23 -8.11
N MET A 44 -18.30 -0.73 -7.42
CA MET A 44 -18.20 -2.14 -7.80
C MET A 44 -18.69 -2.39 -9.23
N ALA A 45 -19.74 -1.69 -9.67
CA ALA A 45 -20.29 -1.80 -11.02
C ALA A 45 -19.41 -1.16 -12.11
N TYR A 46 -18.51 -0.25 -11.75
CA TYR A 46 -17.62 0.47 -12.67
C TYR A 46 -16.20 -0.10 -12.66
N ALA A 47 -15.99 -1.25 -12.01
CA ALA A 47 -14.67 -1.86 -11.91
C ALA A 47 -14.25 -2.44 -13.27
N SER A 48 -13.01 -2.16 -13.65
CA SER A 48 -12.36 -2.75 -14.83
C SER A 48 -11.43 -3.88 -14.40
N THR A 49 -11.26 -4.87 -15.27
CA THR A 49 -10.29 -5.96 -15.05
C THR A 49 -8.90 -5.50 -15.46
N TYR A 50 -7.93 -5.68 -14.56
CA TYR A 50 -6.52 -5.37 -14.75
C TYR A 50 -5.69 -6.65 -14.67
N HIS A 51 -4.67 -6.74 -15.53
CA HIS A 51 -3.72 -7.84 -15.53
C HIS A 51 -2.47 -7.42 -14.75
N VAL A 52 -2.21 -8.06 -13.61
CA VAL A 52 -1.14 -7.65 -12.68
C VAL A 52 -0.26 -8.82 -12.29
N PHE A 53 1.03 -8.56 -12.09
CA PHE A 53 2.00 -9.54 -11.64
C PHE A 53 2.06 -9.60 -10.11
N LEU A 54 1.45 -10.63 -9.52
CA LEU A 54 1.36 -10.80 -8.08
C LEU A 54 1.92 -12.14 -7.64
N TYR A 55 2.88 -12.11 -6.72
CA TYR A 55 3.48 -13.30 -6.11
C TYR A 55 4.06 -14.28 -7.13
N GLY A 56 4.75 -13.76 -8.15
CA GLY A 56 5.40 -14.59 -9.17
C GLY A 56 4.47 -15.10 -10.28
N LYS A 57 3.20 -14.66 -10.32
CA LYS A 57 2.24 -15.08 -11.35
C LYS A 57 1.39 -13.90 -11.80
N TYR A 58 1.05 -13.87 -13.08
CA TYR A 58 0.04 -12.95 -13.59
C TYR A 58 -1.35 -13.35 -13.11
N ARG A 59 -2.13 -12.36 -12.68
CA ARG A 59 -3.49 -12.52 -12.17
C ARG A 59 -4.38 -11.40 -12.67
N GLU A 60 -5.63 -11.74 -12.92
CA GLU A 60 -6.67 -10.76 -13.20
C GLU A 60 -7.28 -10.25 -11.91
N VAL A 61 -7.40 -8.93 -11.82
CA VAL A 61 -7.89 -8.23 -10.64
C VAL A 61 -8.88 -7.16 -11.08
N ASN A 62 -10.08 -7.18 -10.51
CA ASN A 62 -11.06 -6.12 -10.74
C ASN A 62 -10.76 -4.94 -9.84
N ALA A 63 -10.57 -3.77 -10.44
CA ALA A 63 -10.31 -2.55 -9.69
C ALA A 63 -11.00 -1.32 -10.28
N TYR A 64 -11.21 -0.33 -9.43
CA TYR A 64 -11.63 1.00 -9.83
C TYR A 64 -10.68 2.02 -9.23
N SER A 65 -10.36 3.09 -9.96
CA SER A 65 -9.49 4.14 -9.46
C SER A 65 -10.11 5.52 -9.60
N GLN A 66 -9.88 6.36 -8.59
CA GLN A 66 -10.31 7.75 -8.59
C GLN A 66 -9.30 8.63 -7.85
N ILE A 67 -9.10 9.85 -8.35
CA ILE A 67 -8.30 10.86 -7.65
C ILE A 67 -9.20 11.63 -6.69
N VAL A 68 -8.84 11.62 -5.42
CA VAL A 68 -9.62 12.24 -4.33
C VAL A 68 -8.69 13.01 -3.39
N MET A 69 -9.27 13.89 -2.59
CA MET A 69 -8.59 14.59 -1.51
C MET A 69 -8.81 13.87 -0.19
N LEU A 70 -7.71 13.57 0.51
CA LEU A 70 -7.77 13.06 1.88
C LEU A 70 -7.57 14.18 2.90
N LYS A 71 -8.42 14.24 3.92
CA LYS A 71 -8.30 15.23 5.00
C LYS A 71 -7.05 15.01 5.87
N THR A 72 -6.64 13.75 6.06
CA THR A 72 -5.47 13.37 6.87
C THR A 72 -4.16 13.86 6.26
N LEU A 73 -3.95 13.59 4.97
CA LEU A 73 -2.73 13.96 4.25
C LEU A 73 -2.80 15.38 3.65
N LYS A 74 -4.01 15.92 3.51
CA LYS A 74 -4.29 17.25 2.97
C LYS A 74 -3.70 17.43 1.54
N CYS A 75 -3.63 16.36 0.76
CA CYS A 75 -3.11 16.31 -0.60
C CYS A 75 -4.01 15.44 -1.50
N PRO A 76 -3.93 15.61 -2.84
CA PRO A 76 -4.60 14.72 -3.77
C PRO A 76 -3.90 13.36 -3.76
N VAL A 77 -4.70 12.30 -3.76
CA VAL A 77 -4.22 10.93 -3.82
C VAL A 77 -5.03 10.16 -4.85
N ARG A 78 -4.41 9.19 -5.50
CA ARG A 78 -5.11 8.19 -6.31
C ARG A 78 -5.51 7.06 -5.38
N VAL A 79 -6.81 6.83 -5.24
CA VAL A 79 -7.36 5.69 -4.50
C VAL A 79 -7.76 4.63 -5.51
N VAL A 80 -7.34 3.40 -5.24
CA VAL A 80 -7.63 2.20 -6.02
C VAL A 80 -8.42 1.25 -5.12
N TRP A 81 -9.66 0.97 -5.49
CA TRP A 81 -10.48 -0.07 -4.88
C TRP A 81 -10.25 -1.36 -5.64
N VAL A 82 -9.74 -2.38 -4.96
CA VAL A 82 -9.56 -3.73 -5.48
C VAL A 82 -10.70 -4.59 -4.98
N PHE A 83 -11.48 -5.16 -5.89
CA PHE A 83 -12.64 -6.00 -5.61
C PHE A 83 -12.29 -7.48 -5.77
N ARG A 84 -12.68 -8.29 -4.79
CA ARG A 84 -12.63 -9.75 -4.79
C ARG A 84 -14.06 -10.28 -4.64
N LYS A 85 -14.23 -11.60 -4.79
CA LYS A 85 -15.55 -12.27 -4.75
C LYS A 85 -16.42 -11.85 -3.55
N THR A 86 -15.84 -11.70 -2.36
CA THR A 86 -16.58 -11.42 -1.11
C THR A 86 -16.07 -10.22 -0.33
N GLN A 87 -14.97 -9.61 -0.77
CA GLN A 87 -14.27 -8.57 -0.02
C GLN A 87 -13.67 -7.54 -0.96
N TRP A 88 -13.40 -6.35 -0.43
CA TRP A 88 -12.71 -5.29 -1.14
C TRP A 88 -11.60 -4.68 -0.29
N ILE A 89 -10.62 -4.09 -0.95
CA ILE A 89 -9.50 -3.39 -0.32
C ILE A 89 -9.34 -2.04 -1.02
N ALA A 90 -9.29 -0.95 -0.25
CA ALA A 90 -8.91 0.35 -0.78
C ALA A 90 -7.43 0.62 -0.50
N ILE A 91 -6.67 0.87 -1.56
CA ILE A 91 -5.25 1.24 -1.54
C ILE A 91 -5.17 2.69 -2.03
N PHE A 92 -4.24 3.49 -1.51
CA PHE A 92 -4.00 4.83 -2.02
C PHE A 92 -2.52 5.04 -2.32
N SER A 93 -2.26 5.92 -3.29
CA SER A 93 -0.94 6.45 -3.61
C SER A 93 -0.98 7.98 -3.66
N THR A 94 0.04 8.61 -3.09
CA THR A 94 0.27 10.05 -3.25
C THR A 94 0.90 10.39 -4.60
N ASP A 95 1.54 9.42 -5.27
CA ASP A 95 2.05 9.61 -6.62
C ASP A 95 0.92 9.34 -7.61
N LEU A 96 0.50 10.39 -8.32
CA LEU A 96 -0.59 10.35 -9.29
C LEU A 96 -0.15 9.80 -10.66
N LYS A 97 1.16 9.71 -10.91
CA LYS A 97 1.74 9.19 -12.16
C LYS A 97 1.72 7.66 -12.23
N LEU A 98 1.62 7.00 -11.09
CA LEU A 98 1.55 5.54 -11.04
C LEU A 98 0.26 5.02 -11.67
N SER A 99 0.39 3.95 -12.44
CA SER A 99 -0.73 3.23 -13.00
C SER A 99 -1.46 2.42 -11.93
N VAL A 100 -2.67 1.94 -12.24
CA VAL A 100 -3.46 1.14 -11.29
C VAL A 100 -2.77 -0.19 -11.01
N GLU A 101 -2.23 -0.81 -12.05
CA GLU A 101 -1.45 -2.05 -12.02
C GLU A 101 -0.24 -1.90 -11.09
N GLN A 102 0.58 -0.86 -11.30
CA GLN A 102 1.75 -0.59 -10.47
C GLN A 102 1.40 -0.39 -9.00
N ILE A 103 0.30 0.33 -8.70
CA ILE A 103 -0.15 0.52 -7.32
C ILE A 103 -0.51 -0.82 -6.67
N ILE A 104 -1.21 -1.70 -7.39
CA ILE A 104 -1.59 -3.03 -6.91
C ILE A 104 -0.35 -3.92 -6.71
N GLU A 105 0.58 -3.93 -7.67
CA GLU A 105 1.81 -4.72 -7.63
C GLU A 105 2.74 -4.27 -6.49
N TYR A 106 2.98 -2.97 -6.35
CA TYR A 106 3.78 -2.43 -5.25
C TYR A 106 3.15 -2.72 -3.89
N TYR A 107 1.82 -2.61 -3.78
CA TYR A 107 1.15 -3.00 -2.54
C TYR A 107 1.27 -4.50 -2.25
N GLY A 108 1.18 -5.35 -3.28
CA GLY A 108 1.35 -6.79 -3.18
C GLY A 108 2.76 -7.20 -2.76
N ALA A 109 3.78 -6.55 -3.33
CA ALA A 109 5.18 -6.77 -3.01
C ALA A 109 5.51 -6.47 -1.54
N ARG A 110 4.76 -5.58 -0.90
CA ARG A 110 4.91 -5.25 0.53
C ARG A 110 4.89 -6.50 1.41
N TRP A 111 4.03 -7.48 1.12
CA TRP A 111 3.90 -8.74 1.89
C TRP A 111 5.20 -9.54 2.01
N LYS A 112 6.14 -9.35 1.07
CA LYS A 112 7.47 -9.98 1.16
C LYS A 112 8.23 -9.50 2.40
N ILE A 113 8.00 -8.27 2.86
CA ILE A 113 8.62 -7.73 4.08
C ILE A 113 8.12 -8.49 5.31
N GLU A 114 6.81 -8.72 5.44
CA GLU A 114 6.25 -9.52 6.54
C GLU A 114 6.77 -10.95 6.52
N SER A 115 6.93 -11.53 5.34
CA SER A 115 7.50 -12.87 5.17
C SER A 115 8.96 -12.91 5.62
N GLY A 116 9.78 -11.92 5.23
CA GLY A 116 11.17 -11.81 5.68
C GLY A 116 11.29 -11.62 7.19
N PHE A 117 10.41 -10.82 7.82
CA PHE A 117 10.40 -10.71 9.28
C PHE A 117 10.02 -12.01 9.99
N LYS A 118 9.12 -12.80 9.40
CA LYS A 118 8.78 -14.12 9.94
C LYS A 118 10.00 -15.04 9.92
N GLU A 119 10.69 -15.10 8.78
CA GLU A 119 11.91 -15.92 8.59
C GLU A 119 13.02 -15.51 9.57
N ILE A 120 13.30 -14.21 9.68
CA ILE A 120 14.32 -13.70 10.62
C ILE A 120 14.00 -14.08 12.08
N LYS A 121 12.72 -14.07 12.46
CA LYS A 121 12.30 -14.40 13.83
C LYS A 121 12.29 -15.89 14.11
N GLN A 122 11.76 -16.70 13.19
CA GLN A 122 11.46 -18.11 13.41
C GLN A 122 12.62 -19.03 12.98
N ASP A 123 13.14 -18.80 11.77
CA ASP A 123 14.08 -19.70 11.11
C ASP A 123 15.53 -19.35 11.49
N ILE A 124 15.90 -18.08 11.32
CA ILE A 124 17.22 -17.57 11.75
C ILE A 124 17.32 -17.50 13.28
N GLY A 125 16.19 -17.45 13.97
CA GLY A 125 16.14 -17.51 15.43
C GLY A 125 16.55 -16.22 16.13
N SER A 126 16.42 -15.05 15.48
CA SER A 126 16.74 -13.76 16.11
C SER A 126 16.00 -13.52 17.44
N SER A 127 14.80 -14.11 17.58
CA SER A 127 13.95 -14.04 18.77
C SER A 127 14.33 -15.02 19.89
N LYS A 128 15.22 -15.98 19.62
CA LYS A 128 15.61 -17.04 20.56
C LYS A 128 16.83 -16.67 21.41
N SER A 129 17.46 -15.51 21.16
CA SER A 129 18.60 -15.05 21.95
C SER A 129 18.20 -14.79 23.40
N GLN A 130 19.01 -15.31 24.33
CA GLN A 130 18.89 -15.09 25.78
C GLN A 130 19.90 -14.07 26.31
N THR A 131 20.48 -13.25 25.41
CA THR A 131 21.43 -12.20 25.82
C THR A 131 20.73 -11.12 26.65
N ARG A 132 21.34 -10.73 27.77
CA ARG A 132 20.79 -9.73 28.70
C ARG A 132 21.45 -8.36 28.60
N ASN A 133 22.65 -8.29 28.01
CA ASN A 133 23.35 -7.03 27.77
C ASN A 133 22.76 -6.33 26.54
N ALA A 134 22.39 -5.06 26.66
CA ALA A 134 21.80 -4.27 25.58
C ALA A 134 22.64 -4.29 24.29
N GLN A 135 23.96 -4.16 24.39
CA GLN A 135 24.85 -4.19 23.23
C GLN A 135 24.83 -5.57 22.56
N ALA A 136 24.82 -6.64 23.36
CA ALA A 136 24.77 -8.01 22.83
C ALA A 136 23.43 -8.30 22.14
N VAL A 137 22.32 -7.77 22.65
CA VAL A 137 21.00 -7.88 22.01
C VAL A 137 20.99 -7.18 20.65
N ILE A 138 21.47 -5.93 20.58
CA ILE A 138 21.53 -5.16 19.33
C ILE A 138 22.43 -5.87 18.32
N ASN A 139 23.63 -6.30 18.73
CA ASN A 139 24.57 -6.98 17.86
C ASN A 139 23.98 -8.30 17.29
N HIS A 140 23.28 -9.08 18.10
CA HIS A 140 22.64 -10.33 17.66
C HIS A 140 21.57 -10.10 16.59
N ILE A 141 20.71 -9.10 16.79
CA ILE A 141 19.67 -8.74 15.81
C ILE A 141 20.31 -8.26 14.51
N ASN A 142 21.29 -7.36 14.59
CA ASN A 142 22.00 -6.85 13.41
C ASN A 142 22.68 -7.98 12.62
N PHE A 143 23.35 -8.91 13.32
CA PHE A 143 23.97 -10.06 12.69
C PHE A 143 22.94 -11.00 12.03
N SER A 144 21.80 -11.24 12.69
CA SER A 144 20.71 -12.05 12.15
C SER A 144 20.13 -11.43 10.86
N ILE A 145 19.92 -10.11 10.84
CA ILE A 145 19.42 -9.40 9.65
C ILE A 145 20.46 -9.42 8.52
N MET A 146 21.74 -9.23 8.84
CA MET A 146 22.83 -9.33 7.87
C MET A 146 22.90 -10.73 7.25
N ALA A 147 22.86 -11.78 8.07
CA ALA A 147 22.85 -13.17 7.61
C ALA A 147 21.66 -13.45 6.68
N ALA A 148 20.45 -13.01 7.06
CA ALA A 148 19.25 -13.12 6.22
C ALA A 148 19.46 -12.47 4.85
N THR A 149 20.03 -11.26 4.86
CA THR A 149 20.26 -10.49 3.63
C THR A 149 21.26 -11.19 2.71
N ILE A 150 22.35 -11.75 3.27
CA ILE A 150 23.34 -12.50 2.49
C ILE A 150 22.71 -13.74 1.87
N ILE A 151 21.92 -14.50 2.63
CA ILE A 151 21.20 -15.69 2.14
C ILE A 151 20.28 -15.31 0.98
N TRP A 152 19.50 -14.23 1.12
CA TRP A 152 18.59 -13.77 0.07
C TRP A 152 19.33 -13.30 -1.19
N ILE A 153 20.45 -12.58 -1.06
CA ILE A 153 21.28 -12.18 -2.19
C ILE A 153 21.84 -13.42 -2.91
N TYR A 154 22.32 -14.40 -2.15
CA TYR A 154 22.86 -15.64 -2.70
C TYR A 154 21.78 -16.46 -3.42
N GLY A 155 20.62 -16.66 -2.81
CA GLY A 155 19.48 -17.37 -3.42
C GLY A 155 18.99 -16.68 -4.69
N SER A 156 18.90 -15.34 -4.67
CA SER A 156 18.51 -14.56 -5.86
C SER A 156 19.50 -14.71 -7.02
N ARG A 157 20.79 -14.94 -6.74
CA ARG A 157 21.79 -15.21 -7.79
C ARG A 157 21.67 -16.60 -8.37
N LEU A 158 21.33 -17.61 -7.56
CA LEU A 158 21.13 -18.98 -8.04
C LEU A 158 19.92 -19.11 -8.97
N GLU A 159 18.86 -18.33 -8.78
CA GLU A 159 17.69 -18.32 -9.69
C GLU A 159 17.98 -17.71 -11.07
N ASN A 160 19.09 -16.97 -11.21
CA ASN A 160 19.48 -16.29 -12.45
C ASN A 160 20.60 -17.02 -13.23
N ILE A 161 21.04 -18.20 -12.77
CA ILE A 161 22.00 -19.10 -13.43
C ILE A 161 21.21 -20.28 -14.00
#